data_AF-A0A1N6UU31-F1
#
_entry.id   AF-A0A1N6UU31-F1
#
_cell.length_a   1.000
_cell.length_b   1.000
_cell.length_c   1.000
_cell.angle_alpha   90.00
_cell.angle_beta   90.00
_cell.angle_gamma   90.00
#
_symmetry.space_group_name_H-M   'P 1'
#
loop_
_entity.id
_entity.type
_entity.pdbx_description
1 polymer ?
#
loop_
_entity_poly.entity_id
_entity_poly.type
_entity_poly.pdbx_seq_one_letter_code
_entity_poly.pdbx_strand_id
1 'polypeptide(L)' 'MLVLVGAEDHVVPPDHRRMIADALRAAAVRHEIVEYPGAGHGFLCDRRDTFDAAAAGDAWRRVRELLAEELVESGPVRRR' A
#
# COMPACT_ATOMS: atom_id res chain seq x y z
N MET A 1 -7.05 6.01 -0.67
CA MET A 1 -5.75 5.76 0.00
C MET A 1 -5.46 4.27 0.00
N LEU A 2 -4.28 3.85 -0.45
CA LEU A 2 -3.86 2.45 -0.44
C LEU A 2 -2.71 2.29 0.57
N VAL A 3 -2.88 1.37 1.52
CA VAL A 3 -1.85 0.99 2.50
C VAL A 3 -1.40 -0.43 2.19
N LEU A 4 -0.10 -0.61 2.00
CA LEU A 4 0.53 -1.89 1.68
C LEU A 4 1.51 -2.22 2.81
N VAL A 5 1.29 -3.33 3.52
CA VAL A 5 2.11 -3.68 4.68
C VAL A 5 2.41 -5.17 4.69
N GLY A 6 3.64 -5.52 5.09
CA GLY A 6 4.02 -6.91 5.32
C GLY A 6 3.37 -7.43 6.60
N ALA A 7 2.82 -8.63 6.59
CA ALA A 7 2.18 -9.22 7.77
C ALA A 7 3.18 -9.39 8.94
N GLU A 8 4.46 -9.57 8.62
CA GLU A 8 5.58 -9.77 9.55
C GLU A 8 6.37 -8.47 9.77
N ASP A 9 5.86 -7.32 9.31
CA ASP A 9 6.47 -6.02 9.58
C ASP A 9 6.42 -5.69 11.08
N HIS A 10 7.59 -5.72 11.73
CA HIS A 10 7.79 -5.41 13.15
C HIS A 10 7.74 -3.91 13.45
N VAL A 11 7.93 -3.04 12.45
CA VAL A 11 7.84 -1.58 12.59
C VAL A 11 6.36 -1.16 12.65
N VAL A 12 5.48 -1.88 11.95
CA VAL A 12 4.03 -1.68 11.97
C VAL A 12 3.32 -2.94 12.47
N PRO A 13 3.35 -3.23 13.78
CA PRO A 13 2.69 -4.40 14.35
C PRO A 13 1.16 -4.37 14.17
N PRO A 14 0.46 -5.51 14.36
CA PRO A 14 -0.98 -5.64 14.10
C PRO A 14 -1.85 -4.57 14.78
N ASP A 15 -1.50 -4.15 15.99
CA ASP A 15 -2.29 -3.14 16.71
C ASP A 15 -2.14 -1.74 16.08
N HIS A 16 -0.97 -1.40 15.54
CA HIS A 16 -0.81 -0.16 14.76
C HIS A 16 -1.61 -0.22 13.45
N ARG A 17 -1.66 -1.38 12.79
CA ARG A 17 -2.49 -1.58 11.57
C ARG A 17 -3.98 -1.37 11.87
N ARG A 18 -4.45 -1.91 13.01
CA ARG A 18 -5.82 -1.70 13.50
C ARG A 18 -6.10 -0.23 13.78
N MET A 19 -5.20 0.46 14.48
CA MET A 19 -5.35 1.90 14.76
C MET A 19 -5.42 2.75 13.48
N ILE A 20 -4.60 2.44 12.47
CA ILE A 20 -4.66 3.11 11.16
C ILE A 20 -6.02 2.86 10.50
N ALA A 21 -6.49 1.61 10.50
CA ALA A 21 -7.79 1.25 9.92
C ALA A 21 -8.95 1.96 10.63
N ASP A 22 -8.95 2.01 11.97
CA ASP A 22 -9.94 2.72 12.76
C ASP A 22 -9.94 4.22 12.48
N ALA A 23 -8.76 4.85 12.41
CA ALA A 23 -8.64 6.27 12.11
C ALA A 23 -9.17 6.62 10.71
N LEU A 24 -8.84 5.80 9.70
CA LEU A 24 -9.31 6.00 8.33
C LEU A 24 -10.84 5.81 8.22
N ARG A 25 -11.40 4.83 8.93
CA ARG A 25 -12.86 4.65 9.03
C ARG A 25 -13.54 5.83 9.71
N ALA A 26 -13.02 6.27 10.86
CA ALA A 26 -13.59 7.39 11.62
C ALA A 26 -13.56 8.70 10.82
N ALA A 27 -12.55 8.89 9.98
CA ALA A 27 -12.43 10.04 9.09
C ALA A 27 -13.20 9.91 7.77
N ALA A 28 -13.92 8.80 7.54
CA ALA A 28 -14.64 8.50 6.30
C ALA A 28 -13.75 8.61 5.03
N VAL A 29 -12.46 8.30 5.14
CA VAL A 29 -11.52 8.31 4.01
C VAL A 29 -11.75 7.05 3.16
N ARG A 30 -11.87 7.18 1.84
CA ARG A 30 -11.86 6.01 0.93
C ARG A 30 -10.50 5.32 1.02
N HIS A 31 -10.46 4.09 1.54
CA HIS A 31 -9.19 3.39 1.77
C HIS A 31 -9.26 1.89 1.53
N GLU A 32 -8.10 1.31 1.23
CA GLU A 32 -7.82 -0.12 1.24
C GLU A 32 -6.53 -0.36 2.04
N ILE A 33 -6.53 -1.38 2.89
CA ILE A 33 -5.36 -1.85 3.63
C ILE A 33 -5.10 -3.30 3.22
N VAL A 34 -3.89 -3.57 2.73
CA VAL A 34 -3.47 -4.87 2.22
C VAL A 34 -2.33 -5.38 3.08
N GLU A 35 -2.52 -6.56 3.66
CA GLU A 35 -1.50 -7.25 4.44
C GLU A 35 -0.94 -8.43 3.63
N TYR A 36 0.39 -8.51 3.50
CA TYR A 36 1.07 -9.56 2.74
C TYR A 36 1.64 -10.63 3.68
N PRO A 37 1.07 -11.84 3.76
CA PRO A 37 1.60 -12.94 4.57
C PRO A 37 3.04 -13.29 4.18
N GLY A 38 3.92 -13.55 5.15
CA GLY A 38 5.33 -13.88 4.90
C GLY A 38 6.23 -12.68 4.58
N ALA A 39 5.67 -11.50 4.32
CA ALA A 39 6.45 -10.31 4.00
C ALA A 39 6.75 -9.48 5.26
N GLY A 40 8.02 -9.06 5.38
CA GLY A 40 8.49 -8.19 6.46
C GLY A 40 8.57 -6.71 6.06
N HIS A 41 9.19 -5.92 6.94
CA HIS A 41 9.45 -4.52 6.65
C HIS A 41 10.36 -4.36 5.42
N GLY A 42 10.02 -3.46 4.49
CA GLY A 42 10.84 -3.21 3.31
C GLY A 42 10.71 -4.23 2.19
N PHE A 43 9.64 -5.04 2.16
CA PHE A 43 9.42 -6.07 1.14
C PHE A 43 9.36 -5.54 -0.31
N LEU A 44 9.08 -4.26 -0.52
CA LEU A 44 9.10 -3.62 -1.86
C LEU A 44 10.51 -3.24 -2.35
N CYS A 45 11.53 -3.24 -1.49
CA CYS A 45 12.87 -2.75 -1.84
C CYS A 45 13.78 -3.90 -2.27
N ASP A 46 13.99 -4.04 -3.58
CA ASP A 46 14.84 -5.06 -4.22
C ASP A 46 16.33 -5.05 -3.82
N ARG A 47 16.76 -4.03 -3.05
CA ARG A 47 18.10 -3.92 -2.48
C ARG A 47 18.18 -4.29 -1.01
N ARG A 48 17.12 -4.84 -0.42
CA ARG A 48 17.09 -5.30 0.97
C ARG A 48 16.91 -6.81 1.03
N ASP A 49 17.50 -7.44 2.05
CA ASP A 49 17.34 -8.89 2.30
C ASP A 49 15.88 -9.29 2.55
N THR A 50 15.06 -8.33 2.98
CA THR A 50 13.63 -8.48 3.24
C THR A 50 12.78 -8.40 1.97
N PHE A 51 13.37 -8.23 0.79
CA PHE A 51 12.64 -8.17 -0.47
C PHE A 51 11.85 -9.46 -0.71
N ASP A 52 10.57 -9.30 -1.02
CA ASP A 52 9.71 -10.41 -1.44
C ASP A 52 9.16 -10.10 -2.83
N ALA A 53 9.62 -10.85 -3.83
CA ALA A 53 9.29 -10.60 -5.24
C ALA A 53 7.79 -10.77 -5.53
N ALA A 54 7.11 -11.71 -4.86
CA ALA A 54 5.70 -11.98 -5.08
C ALA A 54 4.84 -10.86 -4.47
N ALA A 55 5.12 -10.50 -3.21
CA ALA A 55 4.44 -9.41 -2.53
C ALA A 55 4.71 -8.06 -3.22
N ALA A 56 5.96 -7.80 -3.62
CA ALA A 56 6.32 -6.58 -4.36
C ALA A 56 5.63 -6.50 -5.73
N GLY A 57 5.53 -7.63 -6.45
CA GLY A 57 4.84 -7.70 -7.74
C GLY A 57 3.35 -7.35 -7.62
N ASP A 58 2.65 -7.91 -6.64
CA ASP A 58 1.24 -7.58 -6.37
C ASP A 58 1.07 -6.14 -5.88
N ALA A 59 1.94 -5.68 -4.97
CA ALA A 59 1.96 -4.30 -4.48
C ALA A 59 2.09 -3.29 -5.64
N TRP A 60 3.05 -3.50 -6.55
CA TRP A 60 3.22 -2.63 -7.73
C TRP A 60 2.06 -2.71 -8.73
N ARG A 61 1.38 -3.86 -8.83
CA ARG A 61 0.14 -3.97 -9.62
C ARG A 61 -0.94 -3.07 -9.03
N ARG A 62 -1.22 -3.17 -7.72
CA ARG A 62 -2.24 -2.35 -7.03
C ARG A 62 -1.93 -0.85 -7.07
N VAL A 63 -0.65 -0.46 -6.92
CA VAL A 63 -0.24 0.94 -7.06
C VAL A 63 -0.57 1.47 -8.46
N ARG A 64 -0.27 0.71 -9.51
CA ARG A 64 -0.58 1.11 -10.89
C ARG A 64 -2.09 1.17 -11.14
N GLU A 65 -2.86 0.22 -10.60
CA GLU A 65 -4.32 0.21 -10.69
C GLU A 65 -4.92 1.46 -10.03
N LEU A 66 -4.51 1.78 -8.79
CA LEU A 66 -4.93 3.00 -8.10
C LEU A 66 -4.56 4.26 -8.91
N LEU A 67 -3.33 4.37 -9.39
CA LEU A 67 -2.90 5.54 -10.14
C LEU A 67 -3.65 5.67 -11.46
N ALA A 68 -3.95 4.56 -12.15
CA ALA A 68 -4.77 4.59 -13.35
C ALA A 68 -6.19 5.10 -13.05
N GLU A 69 -6.80 4.67 -11.94
CA GLU A 69 -8.11 5.17 -11.50
C GLU A 69 -8.09 6.67 -11.21
N GLU A 70 -7.17 7.14 -10.36
CA GLU A 70 -7.16 8.54 -9.91
C GLU A 70 -6.69 9.53 -10.99
N LEU A 71 -5.75 9.11 -11.85
CA LEU A 71 -5.18 10.00 -12.87
C LEU A 71 -6.02 10.05 -14.15
N VAL A 72 -6.86 9.06 -14.42
CA VAL A 72 -7.79 9.08 -15.57
C VAL A 72 -9.03 9.94 -15.25
N GLU A 73 -9.51 9.91 -14.00
CA GLU A 73 -10.57 10.81 -13.52
C GLU A 73 -10.12 12.29 -13.49
N SER A 74 -8.80 12.55 -13.52
CA SER A 74 -8.19 13.87 -13.64
C SER A 74 -8.02 14.28 -15.11
N GLY A 75 -9.03 14.91 -15.71
CA GLY A 75 -9.00 15.46 -17.09
C GLY A 75 -7.77 16.33 -17.42
N PRO A 76 -7.54 16.66 -18.71
CA PRO A 76 -6.20 16.73 -19.32
C PRO A 76 -5.25 17.71 -18.63
N VAL A 77 -4.04 17.23 -18.33
CA VAL A 77 -2.89 18.07 -18.01
C VAL A 77 -2.70 19.08 -19.15
N ARG A 78 -3.00 20.37 -18.90
CA ARG A 78 -2.59 21.45 -19.80
C ARG A 78 -1.06 21.43 -19.89
N ARG A 79 -0.54 20.90 -21.00
CA ARG A 79 0.83 21.18 -21.41
C ARG A 79 0.91 22.66 -21.78
N ARG A 80 1.79 23.40 -21.10
CA ARG A 80 2.25 24.72 -21.57
C ARG A 80 3.19 24.54 -22.74
#